data_AF-A0A937NDE3-F1
#
_entry.id   AF-A0A937NDE3-F1
#
_cell.length_a   1.000
_cell.length_b   1.000
_cell.length_c   1.000
_cell.angle_alpha   90.00
_cell.angle_beta   90.00
_cell.angle_gamma   90.00
#
_symmetry.space_group_name_H-M   'P 1'
#
loop_
_entity.id
_entity.type
_entity.pdbx_description
1 polymer ?
#
loop_
_entity_poly.entity_id
_entity_poly.type
_entity_poly.pdbx_seq_one_letter_code
_entity_poly.pdbx_strand_id
1 'polypeptide(L)' 'MDPNATWHEMAEAVANDDWETATQRAEDLLSWLDRGGFPPQITGHKEFDKLAARNACDAVAAWDVV' A
#
# COMPACT_ATOMS: atom_id res chain seq x y z
N MET A 1 7.00 -6.46 9.18
CA MET A 1 6.24 -6.57 7.93
C MET A 1 7.19 -6.34 6.78
N ASP A 2 7.07 -7.06 5.67
CA ASP A 2 7.82 -6.78 4.44
C ASP A 2 6.99 -5.81 3.58
N PRO A 3 7.45 -4.56 3.37
CA PRO A 3 6.68 -3.58 2.61
C PRO A 3 6.49 -3.98 1.14
N ASN A 4 7.42 -4.75 0.55
CA ASN A 4 7.29 -5.21 -0.84
C ASN A 4 6.20 -6.27 -0.97
N ALA A 5 6.14 -7.21 -0.02
CA ALA A 5 5.11 -8.24 0.02
C ALA A 5 3.74 -7.61 0.24
N THR A 6 3.60 -6.75 1.25
CA THR A 6 2.33 -6.04 1.54
C THR A 6 1.86 -5.19 0.36
N TRP A 7 2.78 -4.52 -0.34
CA TRP A 7 2.46 -3.78 -1.56
C TRP A 7 1.93 -4.69 -2.68
N HIS A 8 2.58 -5.84 -2.91
CA HIS A 8 2.14 -6.82 -3.91
C HIS A 8 0.76 -7.40 -3.56
N GLU A 9 0.55 -7.78 -2.30
CA GLU A 9 -0.74 -8.31 -1.83
C GLU A 9 -1.87 -7.28 -2.00
N MET A 10 -1.60 -6.00 -1.69
CA MET A 10 -2.56 -4.92 -1.95
C MET A 10 -2.88 -4.80 -3.45
N ALA A 11 -1.86 -4.79 -4.32
CA ALA A 11 -2.06 -4.65 -5.77
C ALA A 11 -2.80 -5.85 -6.38
N GLU A 12 -2.52 -7.06 -5.90
CA GLU A 12 -3.20 -8.29 -6.31
C GLU A 12 -4.67 -8.28 -5.85
N ALA A 13 -4.94 -7.85 -4.63
CA ALA A 13 -6.31 -7.70 -4.13
C ALA A 13 -7.13 -6.69 -4.96
N VAL A 14 -6.54 -5.53 -5.30
CA VAL A 14 -7.14 -4.55 -6.21
C VAL A 14 -7.45 -5.17 -7.58
N ALA A 15 -6.52 -5.96 -8.13
CA ALA A 15 -6.70 -6.59 -9.44
C ALA A 15 -7.81 -7.66 -9.44
N ASN A 16 -8.16 -8.21 -8.27
CA ASN A 16 -9.17 -9.24 -8.08
C ASN A 16 -10.49 -8.71 -7.50
N ASP A 17 -10.67 -7.39 -7.43
CA ASP A 17 -11.82 -6.72 -6.79
C ASP A 17 -12.02 -7.10 -5.30
N ASP A 18 -10.97 -7.60 -4.64
CA ASP A 18 -10.98 -7.91 -3.21
C ASP A 18 -10.66 -6.65 -2.39
N TRP A 19 -11.64 -5.75 -2.33
CA TRP A 19 -11.49 -4.43 -1.71
C TRP A 19 -11.26 -4.50 -0.19
N GLU A 20 -11.76 -5.55 0.48
CA GLU A 20 -11.53 -5.75 1.91
C GLU A 20 -10.04 -6.03 2.17
N THR A 21 -9.46 -7.00 1.46
CA THR A 21 -8.02 -7.30 1.57
C THR A 21 -7.16 -6.12 1.11
N ALA A 22 -7.54 -5.46 0.00
CA ALA A 22 -6.82 -4.30 -0.51
C ALA A 22 -6.76 -3.17 0.54
N THR A 23 -7.89 -2.85 1.16
CA THR A 23 -8.00 -1.83 2.21
C THR A 23 -7.15 -2.20 3.41
N GLN A 24 -7.25 -3.44 3.90
CA GLN A 24 -6.46 -3.88 5.06
C GLN A 24 -4.95 -3.77 4.80
N ARG A 25 -4.49 -4.14 3.59
CA ARG A 25 -3.07 -4.05 3.23
C ARG A 25 -2.60 -2.62 3.03
N ALA A 26 -3.47 -1.75 2.51
CA ALA A 26 -3.20 -0.31 2.42
C ALA A 26 -3.00 0.31 3.81
N GLU A 27 -3.90 0.02 4.76
CA GLU A 27 -3.81 0.50 6.14
C GLU A 27 -2.56 -0.02 6.88
N ASP A 28 -2.26 -1.32 6.72
CA ASP A 28 -1.05 -1.94 7.28
C ASP A 28 0.21 -1.22 6.78
N LEU A 29 0.28 -0.94 5.48
CA LEU A 29 1.42 -0.27 4.86
C LEU A 29 1.53 1.20 5.28
N LEU A 30 0.41 1.94 5.36
CA LEU A 30 0.40 3.31 5.88
C LEU A 30 0.91 3.37 7.33
N SER A 31 0.41 2.49 8.19
CA SER A 31 0.84 2.37 9.59
C SER A 31 2.33 2.07 9.72
N TRP A 32 2.87 1.22 8.85
CA TRP A 32 4.31 0.96 8.77
C TRP A 32 5.11 2.21 8.38
N LEU A 33 4.65 2.93 7.35
CA LEU A 33 5.32 4.15 6.88
C LEU A 33 5.25 5.30 7.89
N ASP A 34 4.17 5.41 8.66
CA ASP A 34 4.01 6.41 9.74
C ASP A 34 4.95 6.15 10.91
N ARG A 35 5.30 4.89 11.16
CA ARG A 35 6.30 4.49 12.16
C ARG A 35 7.74 4.67 11.69
N GLY A 36 7.96 5.27 10.52
CA GLY A 36 9.30 5.45 9.94
C GLY A 36 9.85 4.22 9.22
N GLY A 37 8.99 3.26 8.89
CA GLY A 37 9.34 2.09 8.09
C GLY A 37 9.86 2.44 6.69
N PHE A 38 10.63 1.53 6.10
CA PHE A 38 11.10 1.68 4.72
C PHE A 38 9.95 1.45 3.72
N PRO A 39 9.93 2.19 2.59
CA PRO A 39 8.92 2.00 1.55
C PRO A 39 9.15 0.71 0.75
N PRO A 40 8.13 0.20 0.04
CA PRO A 40 8.33 -0.82 -1.00
C PRO A 40 9.23 -0.29 -2.11
N GLN A 41 9.96 -1.17 -2.79
CA GLN A 41 10.76 -0.82 -3.95
C GLN A 41 9.90 -0.90 -5.21
N ILE A 42 9.41 0.24 -5.68
CA ILE A 42 8.55 0.33 -6.87
C ILE A 42 9.40 0.73 -8.07
N THR A 43 10.16 1.81 -7.95
CA THR A 43 11.06 2.33 -9.00
C THR A 43 12.53 2.30 -8.59
N GLY A 44 12.84 1.98 -7.32
CA GLY A 44 14.19 2.02 -6.76
C GLY A 44 14.63 3.42 -6.31
N HIS A 45 13.72 4.40 -6.31
CA HIS A 45 13.98 5.76 -5.84
C HIS A 45 13.25 5.99 -4.53
N LYS A 46 13.92 5.70 -3.41
CA LYS A 46 13.33 5.64 -2.06
C LYS A 46 12.30 6.73 -1.71
N GLU A 47 12.62 8.01 -1.95
CA GLU A 47 11.69 9.10 -1.61
C GLU A 47 10.46 9.13 -2.53
N PHE A 48 10.66 8.82 -3.81
CA PHE A 48 9.55 8.69 -4.76
C PHE A 48 8.71 7.45 -4.45
N ASP A 49 9.35 6.32 -4.14
CA ASP A 49 8.69 5.08 -3.73
C ASP A 49 7.82 5.30 -2.49
N LYS A 50 8.30 6.08 -1.51
CA LYS A 50 7.53 6.44 -0.32
C LYS A 50 6.30 7.29 -0.66
N LEU A 51 6.45 8.28 -1.55
CA LEU A 51 5.35 9.13 -2.00
C LEU A 51 4.31 8.32 -2.78
N ALA A 52 4.76 7.49 -3.72
CA ALA A 52 3.92 6.63 -4.54
C ALA A 52 3.14 5.62 -3.68
N ALA A 53 3.83 4.96 -2.73
CA ALA A 53 3.19 4.02 -1.82
C ALA A 53 2.10 4.68 -0.99
N ARG A 54 2.38 5.85 -0.37
CA ARG A 54 1.36 6.57 0.42
C ARG A 54 0.14 6.96 -0.41
N ASN A 55 0.35 7.63 -1.54
CA ASN A 55 -0.77 8.09 -2.37
C ASN A 55 -1.65 6.93 -2.87
N ALA A 56 -1.03 5.80 -3.22
CA ALA A 56 -1.77 4.61 -3.64
C ALA A 56 -2.55 3.99 -2.48
N CYS A 57 -1.92 3.84 -1.31
CA CYS A 57 -2.61 3.31 -0.12
C CYS A 57 -3.76 4.22 0.33
N ASP A 58 -3.56 5.54 0.33
CA ASP A 58 -4.61 6.51 0.67
C ASP A 58 -5.79 6.40 -0.32
N ALA A 59 -5.51 6.24 -1.61
CA ALA A 59 -6.55 6.07 -2.63
C ALA A 59 -7.33 4.76 -2.46
N VAL A 60 -6.65 3.66 -2.13
CA VAL A 60 -7.27 2.35 -1.88
C VAL A 60 -8.10 2.40 -0.59
N ALA A 61 -7.57 2.95 0.49
CA ALA A 61 -8.25 3.02 1.78
C ALA A 61 -9.46 3.98 1.79
N ALA A 62 -9.48 4.97 0.89
CA ALA A 62 -10.62 5.86 0.70
C ALA A 62 -11.73 5.25 -0.17
N TRP A 63 -11.52 4.08 -0.76
CA TRP A 63 -12.50 3.44 -1.62
C TRP A 63 -13.59 2.79 -0.77
N ASP A 64 -14.67 3.53 -0.54
CA ASP A 64 -15.87 3.00 0.08
C ASP A 64 -16.46 1.93 -0.85
N VAL A 65 -16.54 0.69 -0.35
CA VAL A 65 -17.18 -0.44 -1.04
C VAL A 65 -18.70 -0.16 -1.04
N VAL A 66 -19.21 0.38 -2.16
CA VAL A 66 -20.65 0.62 -2.39
C VAL A 66 -21.41 -0.70 -2.48
#